data_AF-A0A1H5VTS8-F1
#
_entry.id   AF-A0A1H5VTS8-F1
#
_cell.length_a   1.000
_cell.length_b   1.000
_cell.length_c   1.000
_cell.angle_alpha   90.00
_cell.angle_beta   90.00
_cell.angle_gamma   90.00
#
_symmetry.space_group_name_H-M   'P 1'
#
loop_
_entity.id
_entity.type
_entity.pdbx_description
1 polymer ?
#
loop_
_entity_poly.entity_id
_entity_poly.type
_entity_poly.pdbx_seq_one_letter_code
_entity_poly.pdbx_strand_id
1 'polypeptide(L)' 'MKKSELMQLVGKKVKITFIENCGGGESTGILGFTKDFSEKYDYRHPNYFTINQYDFKVSHVKKVEVLDDRN' A
#
# COMPACT_ATOMS: atom_id res chain seq x y z
N MET A 1 1.55 9.54 7.35
CA MET A 1 1.81 9.52 5.89
C MET A 1 0.64 10.14 5.16
N LYS A 2 0.87 10.83 4.03
CA LYS A 2 -0.21 11.40 3.21
C LYS A 2 -0.67 10.39 2.16
N LYS A 3 -1.95 10.44 1.81
CA LYS A 3 -2.53 9.59 0.75
C LYS A 3 -1.81 9.77 -0.59
N SER A 4 -1.46 11.02 -0.94
CA SER A 4 -0.74 11.36 -2.17
C SER A 4 0.64 10.71 -2.28
N GLU A 5 1.34 10.54 -1.16
CA GLU A 5 2.66 9.88 -1.13
C GLU A 5 2.51 8.39 -1.40
N LEU A 6 1.53 7.73 -0.76
CA LEU A 6 1.24 6.32 -1.00
C LEU A 6 0.78 6.05 -2.44
N MET A 7 0.02 6.97 -3.02
CA MET A 7 -0.46 6.87 -4.40
C MET A 7 0.68 6.83 -5.43
N GLN A 8 1.75 7.60 -5.22
CA GLN A 8 2.92 7.60 -6.12
C GLN A 8 3.73 6.29 -6.06
N LEU A 9 3.46 5.46 -5.05
CA LEU A 9 4.10 4.18 -4.82
C LEU A 9 3.24 3.01 -5.32
N VAL A 10 2.02 3.26 -5.79
CA VAL A 10 1.17 2.24 -6.41
C VAL A 10 1.91 1.64 -7.63
N GLY A 11 1.91 0.31 -7.72
CA GLY A 11 2.67 -0.47 -8.70
C GLY A 11 4.13 -0.73 -8.30
N LYS A 12 4.64 -0.10 -7.23
CA LYS A 12 6.01 -0.33 -6.74
C LYS A 12 6.03 -1.40 -5.66
N LYS A 13 7.15 -2.13 -5.59
CA LYS A 13 7.47 -3.02 -4.49
C LYS A 13 7.86 -2.20 -3.27
N VAL A 14 7.12 -2.37 -2.18
CA VAL A 14 7.34 -1.64 -0.95
C VAL A 14 7.27 -2.56 0.26
N LYS A 15 7.86 -2.11 1.36
CA LYS A 15 7.64 -2.62 2.71
C LYS A 15 6.81 -1.60 3.48
N ILE A 16 5.69 -2.04 4.04
CA ILE A 16 4.78 -1.22 4.85
C ILE A 16 4.84 -1.70 6.29
N THR A 17 5.15 -0.79 7.20
CA THR A 17 5.02 -1.02 8.63
C THR A 17 3.69 -0.42 9.08
N PHE A 18 2.83 -1.23 9.69
CA PHE A 18 1.55 -0.79 10.22
C PHE A 18 1.68 -0.24 11.65
N ILE A 19 0.72 0.58 12.05
CA ILE A 19 0.60 1.03 13.44
C ILE A 19 0.19 -0.17 14.30
N GLU A 20 0.81 -0.30 15.48
CA GLU A 20 0.60 -1.44 16.40
C GLU A 20 -0.88 -1.66 16.75
N ASN A 21 -1.64 -0.57 16.92
CA ASN A 21 -3.07 -0.61 17.24
C ASN A 21 -4.00 -1.06 16.08
N CYS A 22 -3.47 -1.29 14.87
CA CYS A 22 -4.24 -1.76 13.71
C CYS A 22 -3.88 -3.19 13.31
N GLY A 23 -3.35 -3.98 14.24
CA GLY A 23 -2.94 -5.36 14.00
C GLY A 23 -1.44 -5.57 13.87
N GLY A 24 -0.63 -4.52 14.09
CA GLY A 24 0.83 -4.54 14.32
C GLY A 24 1.65 -5.51 13.46
N GLY A 25 2.41 -5.00 12.50
CA GLY A 25 3.29 -5.84 11.71
C GLY A 25 3.87 -5.13 10.50
N GLU A 26 4.62 -5.90 9.72
CA GLU A 26 5.21 -5.44 8.48
C GLU A 26 4.71 -6.33 7.33
N SER A 27 4.38 -5.72 6.20
CA SER A 27 4.04 -6.44 4.98
C SER A 27 4.87 -5.92 3.83
N THR A 28 5.45 -6.84 3.06
CA THR A 28 6.28 -6.54 1.90
C THR A 28 5.61 -7.09 0.66
N GLY A 29 5.42 -6.26 -0.36
CA GLY A 29 4.73 -6.65 -1.59
C GLY A 29 4.60 -5.50 -2.56
N ILE A 30 3.92 -5.75 -3.68
CA ILE A 30 3.55 -4.67 -4.61
C ILE A 30 2.43 -3.87 -3.97
N LEU A 31 2.67 -2.58 -3.75
CA LEU A 31 1.61 -1.70 -3.31
C LEU A 31 0.64 -1.56 -4.46
N GLY A 32 -0.58 -1.93 -4.17
CA GLY A 32 -1.67 -1.61 -5.01
C GLY A 32 -2.85 -1.39 -4.14
N PHE A 33 -3.87 -2.11 -4.51
CA PHE A 33 -5.18 -1.58 -4.57
C PHE A 33 -6.04 -2.87 -4.74
N THR A 34 -7.01 -3.14 -3.85
CA THR A 34 -7.67 -4.46 -3.59
C THR A 34 -8.55 -4.94 -4.75
N LYS A 35 -9.12 -6.15 -4.72
CA LYS A 35 -9.33 -6.96 -5.95
C LYS A 35 -10.11 -6.32 -7.13
N ASP A 36 -11.19 -5.59 -6.90
CA ASP A 36 -11.89 -4.84 -7.96
C ASP A 36 -11.17 -3.54 -8.40
N PHE A 37 -10.14 -3.12 -7.65
CA PHE A 37 -9.51 -1.79 -7.72
C PHE A 37 -8.81 -1.53 -9.02
N SER A 38 -8.17 -2.56 -9.50
CA SER A 38 -7.51 -2.47 -10.77
C SER A 38 -8.38 -3.10 -11.83
N GLU A 39 -9.45 -3.85 -11.46
CA GLU A 39 -10.27 -4.60 -12.43
C GLU A 39 -10.84 -3.70 -13.54
N LYS A 40 -10.96 -2.40 -13.28
CA LYS A 40 -11.66 -1.47 -14.15
C LYS A 40 -10.83 -0.23 -14.52
N TYR A 41 -9.68 -0.01 -13.89
CA TYR A 41 -9.16 1.34 -13.80
C TYR A 41 -7.66 1.43 -14.01
N ASP A 42 -7.32 2.08 -15.10
CA ASP A 42 -6.59 3.34 -14.95
C ASP A 42 -7.04 4.12 -13.70
N TYR A 43 -6.42 3.79 -12.56
CA TYR A 43 -6.90 3.90 -11.17
C TYR A 43 -7.76 5.13 -10.80
N ARG A 44 -8.82 4.97 -9.99
CA ARG A 44 -9.43 6.09 -9.24
C ARG A 44 -9.70 5.78 -7.77
N HIS A 45 -8.81 6.34 -6.96
CA HIS A 45 -8.72 6.42 -5.49
C HIS A 45 -9.81 5.79 -4.63
N PRO A 46 -9.62 4.52 -4.29
CA PRO A 46 -10.28 3.92 -3.15
C PRO A 46 -9.80 4.50 -1.81
N ASN A 47 -10.62 4.26 -0.79
CA ASN A 47 -10.30 4.62 0.60
C ASN A 47 -9.30 3.66 1.24
N TYR A 48 -9.03 2.55 0.56
CA TYR A 48 -8.15 1.48 1.00
C TYR A 48 -7.02 1.29 0.00
N PHE A 49 -5.95 0.65 0.43
CA PHE A 49 -4.81 0.19 -0.33
C PHE A 49 -4.66 -1.31 -0.10
N THR A 50 -4.08 -2.03 -1.04
CA THR A 50 -3.74 -3.45 -0.85
C THR A 50 -2.24 -3.67 -0.91
N ILE A 51 -1.78 -4.61 -0.11
CA ILE A 51 -0.44 -5.18 -0.23
C ILE A 51 -0.54 -6.69 0.00
N ASN A 52 -0.16 -7.47 -1.01
CA ASN A 52 -0.42 -8.90 -1.08
C ASN A 52 -1.93 -9.23 -1.00
N GLN A 53 -2.40 -9.68 0.17
CA GLN A 53 -3.81 -10.00 0.44
C GLN A 53 -4.39 -9.12 1.56
N TYR A 54 -3.67 -8.05 1.94
CA TYR A 54 -4.03 -7.19 3.06
C TYR A 54 -4.53 -5.85 2.59
N ASP A 55 -5.75 -5.53 3.00
CA ASP A 55 -6.42 -4.27 2.70
C ASP A 55 -6.29 -3.31 3.89
N PHE A 56 -5.83 -2.09 3.64
CA PHE A 56 -5.51 -1.14 4.71
C PHE A 56 -5.78 0.32 4.32
N LYS A 57 -5.92 1.21 5.31
CA LYS A 57 -6.04 2.67 5.09
C LYS A 57 -4.69 3.34 5.29
N VAL A 58 -4.50 4.52 4.71
CA VAL A 58 -3.31 5.36 4.96
C VAL A 58 -3.11 5.63 6.46
N SER A 59 -4.20 5.78 7.20
CA SER A 59 -4.17 5.98 8.66
C SER A 59 -3.61 4.79 9.43
N HIS A 60 -3.56 3.60 8.83
CA HIS A 60 -2.99 2.40 9.46
C HIS A 60 -1.48 2.28 9.20
N VAL A 61 -0.91 3.14 8.34
CA VAL A 61 0.49 3.09 7.92
C VAL A 61 1.36 3.94 8.82
N LYS A 62 2.33 3.30 9.48
CA LYS A 62 3.37 3.94 10.27
C LYS A 62 4.53 4.41 9.37
N LYS A 63 4.99 3.53 8.48
CA LYS A 63 6.14 3.78 7.59
C LYS A 63 5.98 3.00 6.28
N VAL A 64 6.53 3.56 5.20
CA VAL A 64 6.68 2.87 3.91
C VAL A 64 8.12 3.01 3.42
N GLU A 65 8.68 1.91 2.93
CA GLU A 65 10.01 1.85 2.33
C GLU A 65 9.88 1.28 0.92
N VAL A 66 10.41 1.96 -0.09
CA VAL A 66 10.45 1.43 -1.46
C VAL A 66 11.60 0.45 -1.55
N LEU A 67 11.31 -0.76 -1.99
CA LEU A 67 12.32 -1.78 -2.25
C LEU A 67 12.65 -1.69 -3.74
N ASP A 68 13.62 -0.86 -4.09
CA ASP A 68 14.09 -0.66 -5.46
C ASP A 68 14.79 -1.96 -5.92
N ASP A 69 14.31 -2.59 -7.00
CA ASP A 69 15.03 -3.67 -7.71
C ASP A 69 16.13 -3.01 -8.56
N ARG A 70 17.14 -2.43 -7.91
CA ARG A 70 18.35 -2.00 -8.61
C ARG A 70 19.26 -3.21 -8.80
N ASN A 71 19.04 -3.82 -9.96
CA ASN A 71 20.04 -4.54 -10.75
C ASN A 71 21.35 -3.75 -10.86
#